data_AF-A0A2E8XLG3-F1
#
_entry.id   AF-A0A2E8XLG3-F1
#
_cell.length_a   1.000
_cell.length_b   1.000
_cell.length_c   1.000
_cell.angle_alpha   90.00
_cell.angle_beta   90.00
_cell.angle_gamma   90.00
#
_symmetry.space_group_name_H-M   'P 1'
#
loop_
_entity.id
_entity.type
_entity.pdbx_description
1 polymer ?
#
loop_
_entity_poly.entity_id
_entity_poly.type
_entity_poly.pdbx_seq_one_letter_code
_entity_poly.pdbx_strand_id
1 'polypeptide(L)'
;MILNLLTSSALLLTLMFAVFSESAEKKGEALFIENCAECHQRNGKGIVNVYPSLAGNELVVGSGADVALVLIIGRGEMPSFNEVMTSTDMANVINYVRNSFGNKGELISEEVIESLKQ
;
A
#
# COMPACT_ATOMS: atom_id res chain seq x y z
N MET A 1 15.83 -23.40 35.48
CA MET A 1 16.50 -22.52 34.51
C MET A 1 15.88 -22.62 33.10
N ILE A 2 14.55 -22.85 32.98
CA ILE A 2 13.84 -23.03 31.69
C ILE A 2 12.78 -21.92 31.48
N LEU A 3 12.52 -21.08 32.49
CA LEU A 3 11.47 -20.05 32.46
C LEU A 3 11.85 -18.78 31.67
N ASN A 4 13.12 -18.64 31.23
CA ASN A 4 13.62 -17.46 30.51
C ASN A 4 13.73 -17.64 28.98
N LEU A 5 13.41 -18.82 28.42
CA LEU A 5 13.45 -19.01 26.95
C LEU A 5 12.15 -18.56 26.27
N LEU A 6 11.00 -18.68 26.96
CA LEU A 6 9.69 -18.31 26.40
C LEU A 6 9.55 -16.79 26.20
N THR A 7 10.18 -15.97 27.03
CA THR A 7 10.16 -14.49 26.92
C THR A 7 11.06 -13.98 25.80
N SER A 8 12.21 -14.62 25.56
CA SER A 8 13.11 -14.27 24.45
C SER A 8 12.52 -14.59 23.07
N SER A 9 11.78 -15.69 22.92
CA SER A 9 11.14 -16.04 21.64
C SER A 9 10.02 -15.06 21.26
N ALA A 10 9.22 -14.60 22.23
CA ALA A 10 8.20 -13.58 21.98
C ALA A 10 8.81 -12.22 21.61
N LEU A 11 9.91 -11.82 22.26
CA LEU A 11 10.61 -10.58 21.93
C LEU A 11 11.25 -10.63 20.53
N LEU A 12 11.89 -11.72 20.15
CA LEU A 12 12.40 -11.92 18.79
C LEU A 12 11.27 -11.85 17.75
N LEU A 13 10.14 -12.51 18.01
CA LEU A 13 9.00 -12.50 17.09
C LEU A 13 8.47 -11.08 16.88
N THR A 14 8.26 -10.31 17.97
CA THR A 14 7.79 -8.91 17.87
C THR A 14 8.78 -8.00 17.13
N LEU A 15 10.08 -8.19 17.33
CA LEU A 15 11.11 -7.42 16.64
C LEU A 15 11.13 -7.72 15.13
N MET A 16 10.96 -8.98 14.74
CA MET A 16 10.89 -9.36 13.33
C MET A 16 9.65 -8.79 12.63
N PHE A 17 8.48 -8.82 13.30
CA PHE A 17 7.26 -8.20 12.77
C PHE A 17 7.41 -6.68 12.58
N ALA A 18 7.98 -5.98 13.55
CA ALA A 18 8.19 -4.53 13.45
C ALA A 18 9.15 -4.18 12.31
N VAL A 19 10.28 -4.88 12.19
CA VAL A 19 11.27 -4.65 11.13
C VAL A 19 10.68 -4.92 9.74
N PHE A 20 9.87 -5.98 9.60
CA PHE A 20 9.19 -6.28 8.33
C PHE A 20 8.14 -5.23 7.96
N SER A 21 7.37 -4.75 8.93
CA SER A 21 6.38 -3.68 8.69
C SER A 21 7.05 -2.38 8.23
N GLU A 22 8.17 -2.00 8.84
CA GLU A 22 8.90 -0.79 8.47
C GLU A 22 9.52 -0.89 7.07
N SER A 23 9.98 -2.08 6.67
CA SER A 23 10.50 -2.28 5.31
C SER A 23 9.39 -2.22 4.26
N ALA A 24 8.21 -2.78 4.55
CA ALA A 24 7.04 -2.70 3.68
C ALA A 24 6.54 -1.27 3.51
N GLU A 25 6.48 -0.48 4.59
CA GLU A 25 6.10 0.94 4.56
C GLU A 25 7.08 1.77 3.69
N LYS A 26 8.39 1.62 3.92
CA LYS A 26 9.41 2.30 3.11
C LYS A 26 9.36 1.91 1.65
N LYS A 27 9.11 0.63 1.36
CA LYS A 27 8.94 0.14 -0.01
C LYS A 27 7.70 0.76 -0.67
N GLY A 28 6.58 0.82 0.04
CA GLY A 28 5.35 1.46 -0.42
C GLY A 28 5.52 2.95 -0.71
N GLU A 29 6.21 3.69 0.17
CA GLU A 29 6.55 5.10 -0.05
C GLU A 29 7.42 5.30 -1.29
N ALA A 30 8.47 4.48 -1.45
CA ALA A 30 9.37 4.58 -2.61
C ALA A 30 8.62 4.34 -3.93
N LEU A 31 7.79 3.29 -3.97
CA LEU A 31 6.93 2.98 -5.12
C LEU A 31 5.97 4.13 -5.43
N PHE A 32 5.38 4.75 -4.40
CA PHE A 32 4.49 5.91 -4.59
C PHE A 32 5.23 7.10 -5.20
N ILE A 33 6.42 7.43 -4.69
CA ILE A 33 7.23 8.54 -5.19
C ILE A 33 7.62 8.33 -6.66
N GLU A 34 8.00 7.09 -7.01
CA GLU A 34 8.46 6.74 -8.36
C GLU A 34 7.32 6.68 -9.38
N ASN A 35 6.15 6.15 -8.99
CA ASN A 35 5.11 5.76 -9.95
C ASN A 35 3.82 6.58 -9.86
N CYS A 36 3.56 7.22 -8.73
CA CYS A 36 2.24 7.79 -8.45
C CYS A 36 2.29 9.30 -8.18
N ALA A 37 3.38 9.79 -7.60
CA ALA A 37 3.49 11.15 -7.09
C ALA A 37 3.54 12.22 -8.20
N GLU A 38 3.87 11.87 -9.44
CA GLU A 38 3.82 12.81 -10.56
C GLU A 38 2.40 13.34 -10.80
N CYS A 39 1.40 12.46 -10.74
CA CYS A 39 0.00 12.82 -10.91
C CYS A 39 -0.69 13.14 -9.57
N HIS A 40 -0.53 12.26 -8.57
CA HIS A 40 -1.22 12.41 -7.29
C HIS A 40 -0.54 13.36 -6.30
N GLN A 41 0.61 13.92 -6.69
CA GLN A 41 1.47 14.79 -5.88
C GLN A 41 2.05 14.08 -4.65
N ARG A 42 3.23 14.51 -4.21
CA ARG A 42 3.91 13.92 -3.02
C ARG A 42 3.08 13.98 -1.74
N ASN A 43 2.13 14.91 -1.64
CA ASN A 43 1.24 15.06 -0.50
C ASN A 43 -0.13 14.38 -0.69
N GLY A 44 -0.32 13.61 -1.76
CA GLY A 44 -1.58 12.91 -2.05
C GLY A 44 -2.76 13.83 -2.38
N LYS A 45 -2.54 15.14 -2.60
CA LYS A 45 -3.62 16.09 -2.89
C LYS A 45 -4.03 16.13 -4.37
N GLY A 46 -3.23 15.52 -5.25
CA GLY A 46 -3.43 15.62 -6.69
C GLY A 46 -3.40 17.06 -7.19
N ILE A 47 -4.02 17.29 -8.34
CA ILE A 47 -4.20 18.60 -8.95
C ILE A 47 -5.69 18.80 -9.18
N VAL A 48 -6.25 19.85 -8.58
CA VAL A 48 -7.69 20.13 -8.64
C VAL A 48 -8.18 20.13 -10.10
N ASN A 49 -9.25 19.37 -10.36
CA ASN A 49 -9.85 19.17 -11.68
C ASN A 49 -8.98 18.44 -12.73
N VAL A 50 -7.81 17.91 -12.37
CA VAL A 50 -6.92 17.18 -13.28
C VAL A 50 -6.62 15.78 -12.74
N TYR A 51 -6.02 15.70 -11.55
CA TYR A 51 -5.69 14.44 -10.89
C TYR A 51 -6.33 14.38 -9.51
N PRO A 52 -7.06 13.30 -9.18
CA PRO A 52 -7.83 13.25 -7.94
C PRO A 52 -6.91 13.20 -6.72
N SER A 53 -7.38 13.80 -5.62
CA SER A 53 -6.76 13.62 -4.32
C SER A 53 -6.94 12.18 -3.84
N LEU A 54 -5.90 11.63 -3.23
CA LEU A 54 -5.88 10.38 -2.49
C LEU A 54 -6.17 10.59 -0.99
N ALA A 55 -5.88 11.79 -0.48
CA ALA A 55 -6.15 12.17 0.92
C ALA A 55 -7.66 12.28 1.17
N GLY A 56 -8.19 11.49 2.10
CA GLY A 56 -9.62 11.47 2.44
C GLY A 56 -10.53 10.99 1.31
N ASN A 57 -9.99 10.37 0.27
CA ASN A 57 -10.77 9.89 -0.87
C ASN A 57 -11.56 8.63 -0.49
N GLU A 58 -12.86 8.62 -0.75
CA GLU A 58 -13.77 7.52 -0.38
C GLU A 58 -13.35 6.17 -0.96
N LEU A 59 -12.87 6.14 -2.20
CA LEU A 59 -12.37 4.91 -2.82
C LEU A 59 -11.10 4.42 -2.09
N VAL A 60 -10.21 5.34 -1.73
CA VAL A 60 -8.96 5.01 -1.03
C VAL A 60 -9.25 4.49 0.37
N VAL A 61 -10.18 5.08 1.11
CA VAL A 61 -10.50 4.63 2.48
C VAL A 61 -11.46 3.43 2.53
N GLY A 62 -12.13 3.10 1.43
CA GLY A 62 -13.03 1.96 1.29
C GLY A 62 -12.30 0.61 1.16
N SER A 63 -12.74 -0.22 0.22
CA SER A 63 -12.14 -1.55 -0.01
C SER A 63 -10.75 -1.46 -0.63
N GLY A 64 -9.77 -2.18 -0.06
CA GLY A 64 -8.45 -2.31 -0.67
C GLY A 64 -8.51 -2.99 -2.04
N ALA A 65 -9.47 -3.89 -2.25
CA ALA A 65 -9.66 -4.57 -3.53
C ALA A 65 -10.10 -3.60 -4.64
N ASP A 66 -10.88 -2.58 -4.31
CA ASP A 66 -11.29 -1.56 -5.28
C ASP A 66 -10.09 -0.70 -5.70
N VAL A 67 -9.19 -0.37 -4.75
CA VAL A 67 -7.92 0.31 -5.05
C VAL A 67 -7.03 -0.58 -5.93
N ALA A 68 -6.94 -1.87 -5.62
CA ALA A 68 -6.16 -2.83 -6.40
C ALA A 68 -6.66 -2.94 -7.84
N LEU A 69 -7.98 -3.00 -8.06
CA LEU A 69 -8.56 -3.01 -9.39
C LEU A 69 -8.23 -1.74 -10.20
N VAL A 70 -8.13 -0.57 -9.55
CA VAL A 70 -7.67 0.65 -10.22
C VAL A 70 -6.23 0.52 -10.70
N LEU A 71 -5.33 -0.10 -9.93
CA LEU A 71 -3.95 -0.35 -10.36
C LEU A 71 -3.87 -1.44 -11.45
N ILE A 72 -4.70 -2.48 -11.36
CA ILE A 72 -4.71 -3.60 -12.31
C ILE A 72 -5.26 -3.16 -13.67
N ILE A 73 -6.38 -2.43 -13.70
CA ILE A 73 -7.10 -2.11 -14.94
C ILE A 73 -6.73 -0.71 -15.47
N GLY A 74 -6.28 0.19 -14.59
CA GLY A 74 -6.19 1.62 -14.90
C GLY A 74 -7.54 2.32 -14.77
N ARG A 75 -7.53 3.66 -14.78
CA ARG A 75 -8.75 4.47 -14.72
C ARG A 75 -8.52 5.88 -15.28
N GLY A 76 -9.21 6.22 -16.36
CA GLY A 76 -8.97 7.48 -17.07
C GLY A 76 -7.54 7.53 -17.58
N GLU A 77 -6.82 8.61 -17.27
CA GLU A 77 -5.39 8.77 -17.63
C GLU A 77 -4.45 7.97 -16.71
N MET A 78 -4.94 7.35 -15.63
CA MET A 78 -4.11 6.49 -14.79
C MET A 78 -3.83 5.17 -15.52
N PRO A 79 -2.56 4.84 -15.83
CA PRO A 79 -2.23 3.62 -16.57
C PRO A 79 -2.50 2.37 -15.73
N SER A 80 -2.64 1.23 -16.42
CA SER A 80 -2.56 -0.08 -15.78
C SER A 80 -1.12 -0.37 -15.36
N PHE A 81 -0.96 -0.96 -14.19
CA PHE A 81 0.30 -1.45 -13.65
C PHE A 81 0.42 -2.98 -13.67
N ASN A 82 -0.57 -3.70 -14.23
CA ASN A 82 -0.67 -5.16 -14.13
C ASN A 82 0.59 -5.88 -14.63
N GLU A 83 1.14 -5.41 -15.76
CA GLU A 83 2.29 -6.03 -16.43
C GLU A 83 3.65 -5.60 -15.88
N VAL A 84 3.69 -4.50 -15.12
CA VAL A 84 4.95 -3.85 -14.70
C VAL A 84 5.15 -3.84 -13.18
N MET A 85 4.13 -4.21 -12.41
CA MET A 85 4.18 -4.21 -10.95
C MET A 85 3.68 -5.54 -10.37
N THR A 86 4.50 -6.12 -9.50
CA THR A 86 4.15 -7.36 -8.78
C THR A 86 3.00 -7.13 -7.81
N SER A 87 2.27 -8.19 -7.45
CA SER A 87 1.16 -8.10 -6.49
C SER A 87 1.65 -7.70 -5.08
N THR A 88 2.88 -8.09 -4.71
CA THR A 88 3.56 -7.63 -3.50
C THR A 88 3.83 -6.13 -3.53
N ASP A 89 4.37 -5.60 -4.63
CA ASP A 89 4.63 -4.16 -4.77
C ASP A 89 3.32 -3.35 -4.80
N MET A 90 2.29 -3.86 -5.48
CA MET A 90 0.95 -3.27 -5.43
C MET A 90 0.41 -3.23 -3.99
N ALA A 91 0.54 -4.31 -3.22
CA ALA A 91 0.12 -4.32 -1.81
C ALA A 91 0.86 -3.26 -1.00
N ASN A 92 2.18 -3.15 -1.17
CA ASN A 92 2.99 -2.16 -0.46
C ASN A 92 2.56 -0.72 -0.77
N VAL A 93 2.41 -0.35 -2.05
CA VAL A 93 2.02 1.01 -2.43
C VAL A 93 0.57 1.34 -2.06
N ILE A 94 -0.35 0.38 -2.20
CA ILE A 94 -1.75 0.56 -1.80
C ILE A 94 -1.83 0.76 -0.28
N ASN A 95 -1.14 -0.06 0.51
CA ASN A 95 -1.12 0.06 1.96
C ASN A 95 -0.50 1.38 2.41
N TYR A 96 0.57 1.84 1.76
CA TYR A 96 1.14 3.16 1.99
C TYR A 96 0.11 4.27 1.74
N VAL A 97 -0.54 4.29 0.58
CA VAL A 97 -1.54 5.32 0.24
C VAL A 97 -2.73 5.31 1.20
N ARG A 98 -3.20 4.12 1.59
CA ARG A 98 -4.32 3.91 2.51
C ARG A 98 -4.02 4.28 3.95
N ASN A 99 -2.75 4.40 4.34
CA ASN A 99 -2.32 4.76 5.69
C ASN A 99 -1.49 6.05 5.74
N SER A 100 -1.40 6.76 4.60
CA SER A 100 -0.76 8.07 4.47
C SER A 100 -1.79 9.18 4.29
N PHE A 101 -1.34 10.43 4.32
CA PHE A 101 -2.17 11.60 4.01
C PHE A 101 -3.40 11.77 4.91
N GLY A 102 -3.36 11.19 6.12
CA GLY A 102 -4.48 11.18 7.07
C GLY A 102 -5.50 10.04 6.86
N ASN A 103 -5.26 9.17 5.87
CA ASN A 103 -6.07 7.98 5.64
C ASN A 103 -5.83 6.92 6.74
N LYS A 104 -6.84 6.09 6.97
CA LYS A 104 -6.81 4.94 7.88
C LYS A 104 -7.55 3.77 7.26
N GLY A 105 -6.93 3.13 6.27
CA GLY A 105 -7.49 1.97 5.58
C GLY A 105 -6.96 0.66 6.14
N GLU A 106 -7.81 -0.38 6.12
CA GLU A 106 -7.36 -1.74 6.36
C GLU A 106 -6.28 -2.15 5.34
N LEU A 107 -5.32 -2.96 5.79
CA LEU A 107 -4.27 -3.49 4.94
C LEU A 107 -4.84 -4.51 3.95
N ILE A 108 -4.33 -4.50 2.72
CA ILE A 108 -4.56 -5.53 1.72
C ILE A 108 -3.33 -6.44 1.61
N SER A 109 -3.56 -7.75 1.46
CA SER A 109 -2.50 -8.72 1.19
C SER A 109 -2.25 -8.88 -0.31
N GLU A 110 -1.04 -9.30 -0.66
CA GLU A 110 -0.69 -9.64 -2.04
C GLU A 110 -1.57 -10.75 -2.63
N GLU A 111 -2.02 -11.71 -1.81
CA GLU A 111 -2.85 -12.82 -2.28
C GLU A 111 -4.25 -12.36 -2.73
N VAL A 112 -4.82 -11.36 -2.05
CA VAL A 112 -6.06 -10.74 -2.52
C VAL A 112 -5.83 -10.08 -3.87
N ILE A 113 -4.72 -9.35 -4.04
CA ILE A 113 -4.39 -8.68 -5.31
C ILE A 113 -4.15 -9.71 -6.42
N GLU A 114 -3.41 -10.77 -6.14
CA GLU A 114 -3.14 -11.84 -7.10
C GLU A 114 -4.44 -12.50 -7.56
N SER A 115 -5.39 -12.74 -6.64
CA SER A 115 -6.69 -13.32 -7.00
C SER A 115 -7.55 -12.42 -7.91
N LEU A 116 -7.24 -11.12 -8.00
CA LEU A 116 -7.93 -10.16 -8.85
C LEU A 116 -7.31 -10.04 -10.25
N LYS A 117 -6.06 -10.49 -10.43
CA LYS A 117 -5.41 -10.57 -11.74
C LYS A 117 -5.97 -11.79 -12.47
N GLN A 118 -6.71 -11.56 -13.56
CA GLN A 118 -7.28 -12.63 -14.39
C GLN A 118 -6.28 -13.11 -15.44
#